data_AF-A0A197JRL5-F1
#
_entry.id   AF-A0A197JRL5-F1
#
_cell.length_a   1.000
_cell.length_b   1.000
_cell.length_c   1.000
_cell.angle_alpha   90.00
_cell.angle_beta   90.00
_cell.angle_gamma   90.00
#
_symmetry.space_group_name_H-M   'P 1'
#
loop_
_entity.id
_entity.type
_entity.pdbx_description
1 polymer ?
#
loop_
_entity_poly.entity_id
_entity_poly.type
_entity_poly.pdbx_seq_one_letter_code
_entity_poly.pdbx_strand_id
1 'polypeptide(L)'
;SKRFLHVSDHTTPHVNYYDKVQPLMGHVQSASQKHYVPQTCVSLDEMVVRFGGRSQHTYRLKGKPTPVGYKILALCDAGYTYAFLPESRISQAKEVPTQGAVDDERLSMTGRKVMHLVEQLPFDTHVFQRVHG
;
A
#
# COMPACT_ATOMS: atom_id res chain seq x y z
N SER A 1 -4.38 -0.86 -29.46
CA SER A 1 -4.50 -1.67 -28.22
C SER A 1 -3.10 -2.00 -27.73
N LYS A 2 -2.71 -1.58 -26.52
CA LYS A 2 -1.38 -1.88 -25.94
C LYS A 2 -1.46 -3.27 -25.28
N ARG A 3 -1.12 -4.33 -26.00
CA ARG A 3 -1.27 -5.73 -25.55
C ARG A 3 0.01 -6.37 -25.00
N PHE A 4 1.14 -5.69 -25.13
CA PHE A 4 2.48 -6.24 -24.86
C PHE A 4 3.22 -5.50 -23.74
N LEU A 5 2.50 -4.71 -22.93
CA LEU A 5 3.11 -4.10 -21.76
C LEU A 5 3.21 -5.15 -20.66
N HIS A 6 4.44 -5.57 -20.37
CA HIS A 6 4.78 -6.42 -19.24
C HIS A 6 5.65 -5.61 -18.27
N VAL A 7 5.35 -5.71 -16.99
CA VAL A 7 6.07 -5.01 -15.91
C VAL A 7 6.99 -5.96 -15.14
N SER A 8 6.57 -7.21 -15.02
CA SER A 8 7.35 -8.28 -14.39
C SER A 8 7.94 -9.23 -15.43
N ASP A 9 8.98 -9.94 -15.02
CA ASP A 9 9.46 -11.11 -15.75
C ASP A 9 8.35 -12.19 -15.78
N HIS A 10 8.11 -12.74 -16.97
CA HIS A 10 7.09 -13.75 -17.23
C HIS A 10 7.55 -15.17 -16.87
N THR A 11 8.85 -15.35 -16.61
CA THR A 11 9.45 -16.63 -16.22
C THR A 11 9.44 -16.84 -14.71
N THR A 12 9.25 -15.77 -13.93
CA THR A 12 9.24 -15.83 -12.47
C THR A 12 7.88 -16.30 -11.95
N PRO A 13 7.81 -17.31 -11.07
CA PRO A 13 6.58 -17.68 -10.40
C PRO A 13 5.97 -16.49 -9.65
N HIS A 14 4.69 -16.23 -9.87
CA HIS A 14 3.94 -15.20 -9.16
C HIS A 14 3.12 -15.87 -8.05
N VAL A 15 3.44 -15.56 -6.79
CA VAL A 15 2.79 -16.15 -5.61
C VAL A 15 1.70 -15.22 -5.08
N ASN A 16 1.97 -13.90 -5.06
CA ASN A 16 1.03 -12.87 -4.63
C ASN A 16 0.26 -12.34 -5.83
N TYR A 17 -0.99 -11.94 -5.58
CA TYR A 17 -1.88 -11.51 -6.66
C TYR A 17 -1.40 -10.27 -7.42
N TYR A 18 -0.53 -9.46 -6.80
CA TYR A 18 0.04 -8.24 -7.38
C TYR A 18 1.50 -8.40 -7.84
N ASP A 19 2.09 -9.60 -7.80
CA ASP A 19 3.51 -9.79 -8.19
C ASP A 19 3.77 -9.33 -9.64
N LYS A 20 2.78 -9.45 -10.54
CA LYS A 20 2.88 -8.98 -11.94
C LYS A 20 3.08 -7.47 -12.09
N VAL A 21 2.64 -6.68 -11.11
CA VAL A 21 2.75 -5.22 -11.11
C VAL A 21 3.71 -4.70 -10.04
N GLN A 22 4.21 -5.60 -9.18
CA GLN A 22 5.07 -5.25 -8.05
C GLN A 22 6.34 -4.47 -8.47
N PRO A 23 7.05 -4.80 -9.57
CA PRO A 23 8.23 -4.02 -9.96
C PRO A 23 7.93 -2.55 -10.24
N LEU A 24 6.81 -2.25 -10.90
CA LEU A 24 6.37 -0.87 -11.14
C LEU A 24 5.93 -0.20 -9.84
N MET A 25 5.15 -0.89 -9.02
CA MET A 25 4.69 -0.32 -7.75
C MET A 25 5.84 -0.01 -6.80
N GLY A 26 6.79 -0.93 -6.68
CA GLY A 26 8.00 -0.75 -5.89
C GLY A 26 8.80 0.44 -6.39
N HIS A 27 8.98 0.56 -7.71
CA HIS A 27 9.64 1.72 -8.31
C HIS A 27 8.93 3.05 -7.99
N VAL A 28 7.60 3.10 -8.11
CA VAL A 28 6.80 4.30 -7.78
C VAL A 28 6.96 4.65 -6.31
N GLN A 29 6.87 3.68 -5.41
CA GLN A 29 7.00 3.91 -3.98
C GLN A 29 8.41 4.39 -3.61
N SER A 30 9.46 3.75 -4.13
CA SER A 30 10.84 4.19 -3.92
C SER A 30 11.07 5.60 -4.47
N ALA A 31 10.49 5.94 -5.62
CA ALA A 31 10.55 7.30 -6.15
C ALA A 31 9.81 8.29 -5.24
N SER A 32 8.60 7.94 -4.76
CA SER A 32 7.84 8.77 -3.82
C SER A 32 8.65 9.09 -2.56
N GLN A 33 9.30 8.10 -1.98
CA GLN A 33 10.11 8.23 -0.76
C GLN A 33 11.41 9.00 -0.98
N LYS A 34 12.05 8.81 -2.14
CA LYS A 34 13.29 9.51 -2.49
C LYS A 34 13.09 11.02 -2.68
N HIS A 35 11.93 11.42 -3.19
CA HIS A 35 11.68 12.79 -3.63
C HIS A 35 10.88 13.64 -2.64
N TYR A 36 10.46 13.08 -1.51
CA TYR A 36 9.63 13.77 -0.55
C TYR A 36 9.86 13.27 0.88
N VAL A 37 9.98 14.20 1.82
CA VAL A 37 10.02 13.93 3.26
C VAL A 37 8.67 14.36 3.84
N PRO A 38 7.86 13.42 4.37
CA PRO A 38 6.61 13.76 5.03
C PRO A 38 6.79 14.71 6.22
N GLN A 39 5.81 15.57 6.44
CA GLN A 39 5.66 16.42 7.61
C GLN A 39 5.07 15.62 8.78
N THR A 40 4.82 16.28 9.91
CA THR A 40 4.34 15.59 11.12
C THR A 40 2.91 15.06 11.02
N CYS A 41 2.11 15.56 10.09
CA CYS A 41 0.70 15.19 9.97
C CYS A 41 0.49 14.31 8.74
N VAL A 42 0.54 13.00 8.92
CA VAL A 42 0.26 12.02 7.88
C VAL A 42 -1.14 11.43 8.03
N SER A 43 -1.74 11.01 6.93
CA SER A 43 -3.01 10.28 6.89
C SER A 43 -2.81 8.87 6.35
N LEU A 44 -3.55 7.93 6.93
CA LEU A 44 -3.67 6.56 6.44
C LEU A 44 -5.11 6.32 6.06
N ASP A 45 -5.36 6.12 4.78
CA ASP A 45 -6.71 5.85 4.28
C ASP A 45 -6.67 5.01 3.00
N GLU A 46 -7.84 4.63 2.51
CA GLU A 46 -8.04 3.62 1.52
C GLU A 46 -8.33 4.26 0.16
N MET A 47 -7.41 4.07 -0.77
CA MET A 47 -7.59 4.45 -2.16
C MET A 47 -8.24 3.31 -2.97
N VAL A 48 -9.01 3.67 -3.99
CA VAL A 48 -9.58 2.71 -4.93
C VAL A 48 -9.13 3.01 -6.35
N VAL A 49 -8.43 2.06 -6.95
CA VAL A 49 -8.12 2.10 -8.38
C VAL A 49 -9.23 1.39 -9.14
N ARG A 50 -10.03 2.15 -9.89
CA ARG A 50 -11.19 1.63 -10.63
C ARG A 50 -10.78 0.47 -11.54
N PHE A 51 -11.49 -0.65 -11.44
CA PHE A 51 -11.32 -1.78 -12.34
C PHE A 51 -12.66 -2.48 -12.58
N GLY A 52 -13.06 -2.57 -13.85
CA GLY A 52 -14.33 -3.19 -14.26
C GLY A 52 -14.19 -4.60 -14.86
N GLY A 53 -12.97 -5.14 -14.90
CA GLY A 53 -12.71 -6.49 -15.43
C GLY A 53 -12.98 -7.59 -14.40
N ARG A 54 -12.70 -8.84 -14.79
CA ARG A 54 -12.82 -10.01 -13.92
C ARG A 54 -11.59 -10.12 -13.02
N SER A 55 -11.78 -9.93 -11.72
CA SER A 55 -10.76 -10.15 -10.69
C SER A 55 -11.45 -10.50 -9.37
N GLN A 56 -10.94 -11.51 -8.66
CA GLN A 56 -11.44 -11.86 -7.32
C GLN A 56 -10.88 -10.95 -6.22
N HIS A 57 -9.89 -10.10 -6.55
CA HIS A 57 -9.21 -9.21 -5.62
C HIS A 57 -9.80 -7.80 -5.59
N THR A 58 -10.82 -7.50 -6.41
CA THR A 58 -11.51 -6.20 -6.38
C THR A 58 -12.47 -6.09 -5.20
N TYR A 59 -12.62 -4.88 -4.69
CA TYR A 59 -13.57 -4.52 -3.65
C TYR A 59 -14.77 -3.82 -4.27
N ARG A 60 -15.94 -4.02 -3.66
CA ARG A 60 -17.12 -3.19 -3.89
C ARG A 60 -17.35 -2.26 -2.69
N LEU A 61 -17.07 -0.98 -2.83
CA LEU A 61 -17.31 0.04 -1.81
C LEU A 61 -18.64 0.75 -2.07
N LYS A 62 -19.65 0.44 -1.26
CA LYS A 62 -20.98 1.06 -1.37
C LYS A 62 -20.88 2.56 -1.05
N GLY A 63 -21.55 3.40 -1.85
CA GLY A 63 -21.61 4.85 -1.62
C GLY A 63 -20.40 5.66 -2.12
N LYS A 64 -19.39 5.03 -2.74
CA LYS A 64 -18.26 5.74 -3.35
C LYS A 64 -18.54 6.03 -4.84
N PRO A 65 -18.04 7.15 -5.40
CA PRO A 65 -18.16 7.47 -6.83
C PRO A 65 -17.59 6.38 -7.75
N THR A 66 -16.52 5.73 -7.29
CA THR A 66 -15.93 4.54 -7.91
C THR A 66 -16.22 3.34 -7.00
N PRO A 67 -17.34 2.63 -7.21
CA PRO A 67 -17.76 1.60 -6.27
C PRO A 67 -17.00 0.29 -6.44
N VAL A 68 -16.25 0.07 -7.53
CA VAL A 68 -15.56 -1.20 -7.81
C VAL A 68 -14.13 -0.96 -8.28
N GLY A 69 -13.16 -1.60 -7.62
CA GLY A 69 -11.76 -1.50 -7.99
C GLY A 69 -10.82 -2.23 -7.03
N TYR A 70 -9.52 -2.11 -7.27
CA TYR A 70 -8.49 -2.57 -6.34
C TYR A 70 -8.39 -1.60 -5.17
N LYS A 71 -8.42 -2.13 -3.95
CA LYS A 71 -8.25 -1.34 -2.73
C LYS A 71 -6.77 -1.28 -2.38
N ILE A 72 -6.28 -0.09 -2.07
CA ILE A 72 -4.91 0.18 -1.68
C ILE A 72 -4.96 0.98 -0.38
N LEU A 73 -4.30 0.51 0.68
CA LEU A 73 -4.08 1.32 1.87
C LEU A 73 -2.90 2.25 1.59
N ALA A 74 -3.06 3.56 1.80
CA ALA A 74 -2.08 4.55 1.43
C ALA A 74 -1.71 5.45 2.61
N LEU A 75 -0.40 5.67 2.77
CA LEU A 75 0.17 6.67 3.65
C LEU A 75 0.42 7.93 2.84
N CYS A 76 -0.27 9.01 3.23
CA CYS A 76 -0.26 10.27 2.51
C CYS A 76 0.09 11.45 3.43
N ASP A 77 0.62 12.51 2.84
CA ASP A 77 0.80 13.81 3.48
C ASP A 77 0.38 14.91 2.51
N ALA A 78 -0.56 15.76 2.94
CA ALA A 78 -1.09 16.86 2.13
C ALA A 78 -1.47 16.48 0.67
N GLY A 79 -1.95 15.24 0.46
CA GLY A 79 -2.31 14.70 -0.86
C GLY A 79 -1.17 14.02 -1.62
N TYR A 80 0.04 14.03 -1.10
CA TYR A 80 1.18 13.28 -1.62
C TYR A 80 1.18 11.84 -1.10
N THR A 81 1.21 10.84 -2.00
CA THR A 81 1.31 9.43 -1.60
C THR A 81 2.76 9.02 -1.39
N TYR A 82 3.12 8.79 -0.13
CA TYR A 82 4.47 8.44 0.29
C TYR A 82 4.72 6.92 0.24
N ALA A 83 3.80 6.14 0.81
CA ALA A 83 3.86 4.67 0.80
C ALA A 83 2.46 4.08 0.62
N PHE A 84 2.38 2.85 0.13
CA PHE A 84 1.10 2.18 -0.08
C PHE A 84 1.20 0.65 -0.10
N LEU A 85 0.09 -0.01 0.24
CA LEU A 85 -0.03 -1.45 0.35
C LEU A 85 -1.30 -1.94 -0.37
N PRO A 86 -1.19 -2.83 -1.37
CA PRO A 86 -2.36 -3.45 -1.99
C PRO A 86 -3.13 -4.33 -1.02
N GLU A 87 -4.45 -4.31 -1.10
CA GLU A 87 -5.30 -5.14 -0.26
C GLU A 87 -6.05 -6.20 -1.07
N SER A 88 -6.27 -7.36 -0.46
CA SER A 88 -7.14 -8.42 -0.97
C SER A 88 -7.85 -9.11 0.19
N ARG A 89 -9.09 -9.57 -0.04
CA ARG A 89 -9.88 -10.33 0.94
C ARG A 89 -9.45 -11.79 1.05
N ILE A 90 -8.80 -12.30 0.01
CA ILE A 90 -8.46 -13.73 -0.15
C ILE A 90 -6.95 -13.98 -0.22
N SER A 91 -6.14 -12.91 -0.09
CA SER A 91 -4.68 -12.96 -0.11
C SER A 91 -4.15 -11.86 0.80
N GLN A 92 -3.24 -12.21 1.69
CA GLN A 92 -2.51 -11.22 2.46
C GLN A 92 -1.35 -10.66 1.63
N ALA A 93 -0.92 -9.44 1.95
CA ALA A 93 0.26 -8.85 1.35
C ALA A 93 1.50 -9.45 2.03
N LYS A 94 2.49 -9.86 1.25
CA LYS A 94 3.71 -10.52 1.76
C LYS A 94 4.52 -9.63 2.69
N GLU A 95 4.38 -8.32 2.55
CA GLU A 95 5.12 -7.32 3.32
C GLU A 95 4.60 -7.16 4.75
N VAL A 96 3.40 -7.69 5.05
CA VAL A 96 2.79 -7.60 6.39
C VAL A 96 2.99 -8.91 7.14
N PRO A 97 3.82 -8.94 8.21
CA PRO A 97 4.10 -10.16 8.96
C PRO A 97 2.85 -10.72 9.63
N THR A 98 2.65 -12.04 9.54
CA THR A 98 1.52 -12.74 10.17
C THR A 98 1.77 -13.03 11.66
N GLN A 99 3.05 -13.10 12.07
CA GLN A 99 3.52 -13.24 13.45
C GLN A 99 4.93 -12.62 13.58
N GLY A 100 5.21 -11.93 14.71
CA GLY A 100 6.57 -11.78 15.25
C GLY A 100 7.48 -10.64 14.78
N ALA A 101 7.00 -9.55 14.16
CA ALA A 101 7.85 -8.38 13.87
C ALA A 101 7.68 -7.22 14.87
N VAL A 102 6.53 -7.15 15.52
CA VAL A 102 6.27 -6.31 16.69
C VAL A 102 5.93 -7.29 17.80
N ASP A 103 6.58 -7.17 18.96
CA ASP A 103 6.37 -8.00 20.17
C ASP A 103 4.94 -7.91 20.76
N ASP A 104 3.98 -7.44 19.97
CA ASP A 104 2.63 -7.18 20.40
C ASP A 104 1.64 -8.10 19.68
N GLU A 105 1.45 -9.30 20.24
CA GLU A 105 0.38 -10.24 19.87
C GLU A 105 -1.01 -9.59 19.89
N ARG A 106 -1.17 -8.41 20.51
CA ARG A 106 -2.45 -7.69 20.62
C ARG A 106 -2.84 -6.91 19.37
N LEU A 107 -1.94 -6.71 18.40
CA LEU A 107 -2.29 -5.96 17.18
C LEU A 107 -3.24 -6.75 16.28
N SER A 108 -4.33 -6.11 15.84
CA SER A 108 -5.20 -6.63 14.79
C SER A 108 -4.48 -6.66 13.44
N MET A 109 -5.02 -7.37 12.45
CA MET A 109 -4.47 -7.33 11.08
C MET A 109 -4.45 -5.91 10.49
N THR A 110 -5.46 -5.10 10.80
CA THR A 110 -5.47 -3.67 10.41
C THR A 110 -4.35 -2.92 11.12
N GLY A 111 -4.16 -3.15 12.43
CA GLY A 111 -3.05 -2.56 13.20
C GLY A 111 -1.69 -2.91 12.60
N ARG A 112 -1.47 -4.17 12.20
CA ARG A 112 -0.22 -4.58 11.54
C ARG A 112 0.03 -3.87 10.21
N LYS A 113 -1.01 -3.68 9.39
CA LYS A 113 -0.89 -2.93 8.13
C LYS A 113 -0.57 -1.45 8.36
N VAL A 114 -1.21 -0.84 9.37
CA VAL A 114 -0.94 0.53 9.79
C VAL A 114 0.51 0.66 10.22
N MET A 115 0.97 -0.23 11.12
CA MET A 115 2.36 -0.23 11.58
C MET A 115 3.35 -0.41 10.44
N HIS A 116 3.12 -1.38 9.55
CA HIS A 116 3.97 -1.60 8.38
C HIS A 116 4.15 -0.34 7.51
N LEU A 117 3.09 0.43 7.29
CA LEU A 117 3.19 1.68 6.52
C LEU A 117 3.86 2.80 7.31
N VAL A 118 3.58 2.92 8.61
CA VAL A 118 4.21 3.91 9.49
C VAL A 118 5.71 3.68 9.59
N GLU A 119 6.16 2.43 9.69
CA GLU A 119 7.58 2.04 9.73
C GLU A 119 8.35 2.43 8.46
N GLN A 120 7.68 2.79 7.38
CA GLN A 120 8.34 3.33 6.18
C GLN A 120 8.69 4.81 6.28
N LEU A 121 8.20 5.52 7.30
CA LEU A 121 8.57 6.91 7.53
C LEU A 121 10.06 7.02 7.90
N PRO A 122 10.74 8.09 7.49
CA PRO A 122 12.18 8.24 7.64
C PRO A 122 12.60 8.65 9.06
N PHE A 123 12.13 7.96 10.11
CA PHE A 123 12.37 8.28 11.52
C PHE A 123 13.86 8.39 11.89
N ASP A 124 14.72 7.63 11.21
CA ASP A 124 16.18 7.65 11.46
C ASP A 124 16.85 8.92 10.95
N THR A 125 16.22 9.62 10.00
CA THR A 125 16.79 10.81 9.34
C THR A 125 15.96 12.07 9.55
N HIS A 126 14.74 11.92 10.08
CA HIS A 126 13.81 13.02 10.27
C HIS A 126 13.08 12.90 11.61
N VAL A 127 13.15 13.97 12.40
CA VAL A 127 12.45 14.05 13.68
C VAL A 127 11.07 14.66 13.45
N PHE A 128 10.04 13.83 13.61
CA PHE A 128 8.66 14.28 13.58
C PHE A 128 8.30 14.94 14.92
N GLN A 129 8.05 16.26 14.90
CA GLN A 129 7.69 17.01 16.10
C GLN A 129 6.19 16.91 16.39
N ARG A 130 5.82 16.42 17.57
CA ARG A 130 4.44 16.38 18.02
C ARG A 130 3.80 17.77 17.87
N VAL A 131 2.75 17.87 17.05
CA VAL A 131 1.97 19.09 16.94
C VAL A 131 1.14 19.22 18.22
N HIS A 132 1.38 20.25 19.02
CA HIS A 132 0.48 20.60 20.12
C HIS A 132 -0.81 21.15 19.50
N GLY A 133 -1.89 20.38 19.61
CA GLY A 133 -3.25 20.82 19.32
C GLY A 133 -3.88 21.54 20.50
#